data_AF-A0A371H4P4-F1
#
_entry.id   AF-A0A371H4P4-F1
#
_cell.length_a   1.000
_cell.length_b   1.000
_cell.length_c   1.000
_cell.angle_alpha   90.00
_cell.angle_beta   90.00
_cell.angle_gamma   90.00
#
_symmetry.space_group_name_H-M   'P 1'
#
loop_
_entity.id
_entity.type
_entity.pdbx_description
1 polymer ?
#
loop_
_entity_poly.entity_id
_entity_poly.type
_entity_poly.pdbx_seq_one_letter_code
_entity_poly.pdbx_strand_id
1 'polypeptide(L)'
;MSKLLLPTPFLTTCIHRFNTLSSATSLQFQCRFSLSLLSCPHPLTLTPFRSHLRRRDLSLRAFDSSSDPKSEEEEKQKEKEDGADNQKVRIADEDYPSGEFHFEPITGWGSFLVKLKMLVAFPWERVHKGSVLTMKLRGQISDQVKSRFSPGLSLPQICENLLKAAYDPRISGVYLHIDSLNCGWGKVEEIRRHILDFKKSGKFVVAYVPLCQEKEYYLACACEEIYAPPSAYFSLFGLTVQASFLRDNIGIEPQVERIGKYKSAGDQLARRTMSEENCEMLTALLDNIYTNWLDKVSSTKGKRREDIEKFINEGVYQVDKLKEEGLISNIIYDDEIIGMLKERLGVKSDKDLPM
;
A
#
# COMPACT_ATOMS: atom_id res chain seq x y z
N MET A 1 34.79 47.01 3.50
CA MET A 1 36.15 46.67 2.99
C MET A 1 36.01 45.53 1.99
N SER A 2 36.35 45.81 0.71
CA SER A 2 36.70 44.88 -0.41
C SER A 2 35.96 43.53 -0.50
N LYS A 3 34.88 43.37 -1.31
CA LYS A 3 34.83 43.12 -2.78
C LYS A 3 35.74 41.98 -3.27
N LEU A 4 35.16 40.96 -3.91
CA LEU A 4 35.46 40.60 -5.31
C LEU A 4 34.41 39.63 -5.89
N LEU A 5 33.88 40.03 -7.05
CA LEU A 5 32.93 39.37 -7.95
C LEU A 5 33.72 38.61 -9.04
N LEU A 6 33.18 37.45 -9.47
CA LEU A 6 33.00 36.87 -10.84
C LEU A 6 34.01 37.25 -11.97
N PRO A 7 34.31 36.36 -12.97
CA PRO A 7 33.28 35.74 -13.83
C PRO A 7 33.59 34.36 -14.48
N THR A 8 32.56 33.83 -15.13
CA THR A 8 32.55 32.74 -16.14
C THR A 8 33.22 33.17 -17.47
N PRO A 9 33.51 32.21 -18.36
CA PRO A 9 32.99 32.36 -19.71
C PRO A 9 32.41 31.09 -20.35
N PHE A 10 31.54 31.36 -21.32
CA PHE A 10 30.84 30.48 -22.24
C PHE A 10 31.68 30.19 -23.51
N LEU A 11 31.21 29.20 -24.30
CA LEU A 11 31.49 28.87 -25.72
C LEU A 11 32.70 27.96 -26.03
N THR A 12 32.45 26.74 -26.53
CA THR A 12 32.44 26.47 -27.99
C THR A 12 32.05 25.03 -28.33
N THR A 13 31.24 24.93 -29.38
CA THR A 13 30.83 23.75 -30.16
C THR A 13 31.99 23.06 -30.87
N CYS A 14 31.98 21.73 -30.97
CA CYS A 14 32.64 21.00 -32.06
C CYS A 14 31.79 19.80 -32.49
N ILE A 15 31.20 19.96 -33.68
CA ILE A 15 30.61 18.90 -34.51
C ILE A 15 31.74 18.43 -35.44
N HIS A 16 32.00 17.13 -35.52
CA HIS A 16 32.52 16.52 -36.75
C HIS A 16 32.02 15.09 -36.93
N ARG A 17 31.51 14.86 -38.15
CA ARG A 17 30.95 13.61 -38.68
C ARG A 17 32.03 12.58 -39.02
N PHE A 18 31.65 11.32 -38.84
CA PHE A 18 31.90 10.12 -39.67
C PHE A 18 33.04 10.14 -40.70
N ASN A 19 33.92 9.13 -40.61
CA ASN A 19 34.06 8.22 -41.73
C ASN A 19 34.54 6.79 -41.36
N THR A 20 33.83 5.86 -41.97
CA THR A 20 34.06 4.44 -42.25
C THR A 20 35.51 3.94 -42.32
N LEU A 21 35.76 2.76 -41.75
CA LEU A 21 36.66 1.75 -42.36
C LEU A 21 36.39 0.35 -41.82
N SER A 22 36.16 -0.53 -42.79
CA SER A 22 35.96 -1.97 -42.74
C SER A 22 37.20 -2.71 -42.21
N SER A 23 37.01 -3.71 -41.37
CA SER A 23 37.67 -5.01 -41.54
C SER A 23 37.01 -6.08 -40.68
N ALA A 24 36.61 -7.16 -41.35
CA ALA A 24 36.09 -8.37 -40.77
C ALA A 24 37.23 -9.29 -40.34
N THR A 25 37.15 -9.87 -39.15
CA THR A 25 37.89 -11.08 -38.79
C THR A 25 37.02 -11.99 -37.96
N SER A 26 36.74 -13.14 -38.56
CA SER A 26 36.09 -14.32 -38.02
C SER A 26 36.89 -14.94 -36.87
N LEU A 27 36.22 -15.27 -35.77
CA LEU A 27 36.66 -16.31 -34.84
C LEU A 27 35.46 -17.16 -34.46
N GLN A 28 35.41 -18.34 -35.10
CA GLN A 28 34.59 -19.46 -34.66
C GLN A 28 35.24 -20.07 -33.42
N PHE A 29 34.47 -20.26 -32.36
CA PHE A 29 34.79 -21.23 -31.31
C PHE A 29 33.60 -22.17 -31.18
N GLN A 30 33.73 -23.33 -31.82
CA GLN A 30 32.94 -24.51 -31.50
C GLN A 30 33.57 -25.19 -30.28
N CYS A 31 32.77 -25.45 -29.25
CA CYS A 31 33.03 -26.54 -28.32
C CYS A 31 31.75 -27.33 -28.14
N ARG A 32 31.69 -28.47 -28.84
CA ARG A 32 30.80 -29.60 -28.56
C ARG A 32 31.37 -30.36 -27.37
N PHE A 33 30.55 -30.67 -26.38
CA PHE A 33 30.74 -31.89 -25.58
C PHE A 33 29.40 -32.60 -25.45
N SER A 34 29.43 -33.88 -25.82
CA SER A 34 28.34 -34.83 -25.90
C SER A 34 28.59 -35.98 -24.93
N LEU A 35 27.50 -36.70 -24.58
CA LEU A 35 27.43 -38.04 -23.98
C LEU A 35 27.72 -38.07 -22.46
N SER A 36 27.02 -38.84 -21.62
CA SER A 36 25.91 -39.79 -21.82
C SER A 36 25.39 -40.26 -20.46
N LEU A 37 24.08 -40.50 -20.42
CA LEU A 37 23.35 -41.59 -19.74
C LEU A 37 24.19 -42.67 -19.05
N LEU A 38 23.85 -43.00 -17.80
CA LEU A 38 24.00 -44.36 -17.26
C LEU A 38 22.94 -44.67 -16.18
N SER A 39 22.45 -45.89 -16.28
CA SER A 39 21.25 -46.49 -15.72
C SER A 39 21.49 -47.15 -14.36
N CYS A 40 20.39 -47.42 -13.63
CA CYS A 40 20.28 -48.11 -12.33
C CYS A 40 21.01 -49.48 -12.24
N PRO A 41 21.20 -50.01 -11.01
CA PRO A 41 20.20 -50.97 -10.50
C PRO A 41 19.90 -50.90 -8.97
N HIS A 42 18.67 -51.27 -8.60
CA HIS A 42 18.24 -51.80 -7.27
C HIS A 42 18.38 -53.35 -7.28
N PRO A 43 18.10 -54.15 -6.21
CA PRO A 43 17.46 -53.85 -4.92
C PRO A 43 18.12 -54.51 -3.68
N LEU A 44 17.77 -54.10 -2.45
CA LEU A 44 17.66 -55.03 -1.29
C LEU A 44 16.66 -54.48 -0.25
N THR A 45 15.77 -55.37 0.16
CA THR A 45 14.64 -55.26 1.08
C THR A 45 15.05 -55.30 2.56
N LEU A 46 14.48 -54.45 3.41
CA LEU A 46 14.19 -54.69 4.83
C LEU A 46 13.05 -53.75 5.28
N THR A 47 12.02 -54.32 5.91
CA THR A 47 10.90 -53.63 6.61
C THR A 47 11.04 -53.88 8.12
N PRO A 48 10.20 -53.32 9.02
CA PRO A 48 9.60 -51.98 9.08
C PRO A 48 9.92 -51.27 10.42
N PHE A 49 9.75 -49.94 10.49
CA PHE A 49 9.45 -49.30 11.78
C PHE A 49 8.23 -48.40 11.62
N ARG A 50 7.18 -48.77 12.35
CA ARG A 50 5.83 -48.21 12.30
C ARG A 50 5.76 -47.09 13.33
N SER A 51 5.61 -45.84 12.91
CA SER A 51 5.16 -44.76 13.79
C SER A 51 3.97 -44.04 13.15
N HIS A 52 2.87 -44.07 13.88
CA HIS A 52 1.61 -43.43 13.56
C HIS A 52 1.76 -41.91 13.54
N LEU A 53 1.67 -41.28 12.37
CA LEU A 53 1.24 -39.89 12.27
C LEU A 53 0.20 -39.75 11.16
N ARG A 54 -0.96 -39.29 11.61
CA ARG A 54 -2.25 -39.12 10.93
C ARG A 54 -2.09 -38.06 9.84
N ARG A 55 -2.00 -38.46 8.56
CA ARG A 55 -2.19 -37.53 7.44
C ARG A 55 -3.64 -37.04 7.47
N ARG A 56 -3.83 -35.73 7.60
CA ARG A 56 -5.11 -35.09 7.27
C ARG A 56 -5.17 -35.01 5.75
N ASP A 57 -6.06 -35.79 5.15
CA ASP A 57 -6.47 -35.61 3.76
C ASP A 57 -7.13 -34.24 3.64
N LEU A 58 -6.49 -33.33 2.91
CA LEU A 58 -7.13 -32.14 2.40
C LEU A 58 -7.97 -32.56 1.20
N SER A 59 -9.28 -32.64 1.39
CA SER A 59 -10.27 -32.79 0.33
C SER A 59 -10.19 -31.57 -0.60
N LEU A 60 -9.35 -31.65 -1.64
CA LEU A 60 -9.43 -30.80 -2.82
C LEU A 60 -10.73 -31.16 -3.56
N ARG A 61 -11.82 -30.43 -3.30
CA ARG A 61 -12.98 -30.45 -4.19
C ARG A 61 -12.63 -29.60 -5.41
N ALA A 62 -12.34 -30.28 -6.52
CA ALA A 62 -12.35 -29.69 -7.84
C ALA A 62 -13.77 -29.19 -8.16
N PHE A 63 -13.88 -28.06 -8.84
CA PHE A 63 -15.14 -27.60 -9.42
C PHE A 63 -15.50 -28.51 -10.59
N ASP A 64 -16.55 -29.31 -10.44
CA ASP A 64 -17.16 -30.03 -11.55
C ASP A 64 -17.96 -29.04 -12.40
N SER A 65 -17.42 -28.67 -13.55
CA SER A 65 -18.20 -28.10 -14.65
C SER A 65 -18.94 -29.23 -15.36
N SER A 66 -20.11 -29.62 -14.87
CA SER A 66 -21.04 -30.47 -15.62
C SER A 66 -21.98 -29.59 -16.43
N SER A 67 -21.61 -29.39 -17.70
CA SER A 67 -22.54 -28.99 -18.74
C SER A 67 -23.28 -30.23 -19.22
N ASP A 68 -24.57 -30.34 -18.94
CA ASP A 68 -25.46 -31.25 -19.67
C ASP A 68 -26.56 -30.46 -20.39
N PRO A 69 -26.75 -30.64 -21.71
CA PRO A 69 -27.79 -29.99 -22.49
C PRO A 69 -29.04 -30.86 -22.49
N LYS A 70 -30.22 -30.28 -22.31
CA LYS A 70 -31.46 -30.87 -22.84
C LYS A 70 -32.61 -29.88 -22.98
N SER A 71 -33.04 -29.82 -24.25
CA SER A 71 -34.36 -29.51 -24.80
C SER A 71 -34.96 -28.13 -24.57
N GLU A 72 -34.93 -27.37 -25.67
CA GLU A 72 -35.89 -26.35 -26.08
C GLU A 72 -37.35 -26.85 -26.01
N GLU A 73 -38.24 -25.85 -25.92
CA GLU A 73 -39.69 -25.85 -26.18
C GLU A 73 -40.61 -25.79 -24.95
N GLU A 74 -40.90 -24.56 -24.51
CA GLU A 74 -42.29 -24.08 -24.46
C GLU A 74 -42.31 -22.54 -24.52
N GLU A 75 -42.73 -22.04 -25.69
CA GLU A 75 -42.98 -20.63 -25.98
C GLU A 75 -44.23 -20.11 -25.26
N LYS A 76 -44.16 -18.81 -24.90
CA LYS A 76 -45.25 -17.82 -24.93
C LYS A 76 -46.50 -18.08 -24.08
N GLN A 77 -46.66 -17.27 -23.03
CA GLN A 77 -47.76 -16.29 -22.91
C GLN A 77 -47.64 -15.48 -21.62
N LYS A 78 -47.23 -14.21 -21.74
CA LYS A 78 -47.90 -13.00 -21.20
C LYS A 78 -46.93 -11.83 -21.20
N GLU A 79 -47.06 -11.00 -22.23
CA GLU A 79 -46.70 -9.59 -22.12
C GLU A 79 -47.79 -8.85 -21.32
N LYS A 80 -47.32 -7.81 -20.62
CA LYS A 80 -48.03 -6.74 -19.91
C LYS A 80 -48.40 -7.00 -18.45
N GLU A 81 -47.50 -6.59 -17.57
CA GLU A 81 -47.78 -5.46 -16.67
C GLU A 81 -46.47 -4.80 -16.22
N ASP A 82 -46.43 -3.47 -16.36
CA ASP A 82 -45.36 -2.58 -15.95
C ASP A 82 -45.15 -2.60 -14.43
N GLY A 83 -43.90 -2.56 -13.99
CA GLY A 83 -43.57 -2.37 -12.58
C GLY A 83 -42.10 -2.61 -12.33
N ALA A 84 -41.32 -1.52 -12.37
CA ALA A 84 -39.91 -1.51 -12.05
C ALA A 84 -39.65 -2.12 -10.66
N ASP A 85 -39.03 -3.30 -10.63
CA ASP A 85 -38.30 -3.75 -9.45
C ASP A 85 -36.86 -3.95 -9.89
N ASN A 86 -36.06 -2.91 -9.63
CA ASN A 86 -34.63 -2.92 -9.84
C ASN A 86 -34.05 -3.80 -8.74
N GLN A 87 -34.14 -5.12 -8.94
CA GLN A 87 -33.67 -6.14 -8.02
C GLN A 87 -32.14 -6.10 -8.06
N LYS A 88 -31.60 -5.14 -7.32
CA LYS A 88 -30.21 -5.04 -6.91
C LYS A 88 -29.86 -6.43 -6.41
N VAL A 89 -29.13 -7.19 -7.22
CA VAL A 89 -28.60 -8.50 -6.83
C VAL A 89 -27.66 -8.21 -5.68
N ARG A 90 -28.21 -8.24 -4.46
CA ARG A 90 -27.47 -8.34 -3.23
C ARG A 90 -26.89 -9.74 -3.30
N ILE A 91 -25.71 -9.84 -3.91
CA ILE A 91 -24.82 -10.95 -3.62
C ILE A 91 -24.73 -10.92 -2.10
N ALA A 92 -25.37 -11.88 -1.45
CA ALA A 92 -25.21 -12.07 -0.02
C ALA A 92 -23.70 -12.15 0.18
N ASP A 93 -23.16 -11.24 1.00
CA ASP A 93 -21.80 -11.30 1.46
C ASP A 93 -21.63 -12.71 2.06
N GLU A 94 -21.18 -13.68 1.26
CA GLU A 94 -20.54 -14.84 1.84
C GLU A 94 -19.45 -14.24 2.70
N ASP A 95 -19.50 -14.54 4.00
CA ASP A 95 -18.56 -14.14 5.04
C ASP A 95 -17.17 -14.66 4.65
N TYR A 96 -16.58 -14.04 3.63
CA TYR A 96 -15.19 -14.16 3.31
C TYR A 96 -14.51 -13.59 4.53
N PRO A 97 -13.59 -14.33 5.17
CA PRO A 97 -12.89 -13.80 6.32
C PRO A 97 -12.16 -12.55 5.85
N SER A 98 -12.75 -11.39 6.13
CA SER A 98 -12.23 -10.04 5.82
C SER A 98 -10.94 -9.77 6.61
N GLY A 99 -10.55 -10.73 7.45
CA GLY A 99 -9.34 -10.71 8.23
C GLY A 99 -9.35 -9.56 9.21
N GLU A 100 -10.52 -9.16 9.72
CA GLU A 100 -10.60 -8.10 10.73
C GLU A 100 -9.68 -8.44 11.89
N PHE A 101 -8.72 -7.55 12.15
CA PHE A 101 -7.80 -7.69 13.26
C PHE A 101 -8.56 -7.33 14.55
N HIS A 102 -8.76 -8.33 15.39
CA HIS A 102 -9.13 -8.10 16.77
C HIS A 102 -7.84 -7.93 17.58
N PHE A 103 -7.52 -6.68 17.94
CA PHE A 103 -6.51 -6.44 18.97
C PHE A 103 -7.00 -7.05 20.28
N GLU A 104 -6.39 -8.16 20.68
CA GLU A 104 -6.59 -8.72 22.00
C GLU A 104 -5.57 -8.10 22.96
N PRO A 105 -6.01 -7.39 24.01
CA PRO A 105 -5.07 -6.91 25.00
C PRO A 105 -4.36 -8.11 25.64
N ILE A 106 -3.03 -8.07 25.68
CA ILE A 106 -2.27 -9.13 26.35
C ILE A 106 -2.62 -9.11 27.84
N THR A 107 -3.44 -10.06 28.27
CA THR A 107 -3.84 -10.24 29.66
C THR A 107 -3.10 -11.42 30.30
N GLY A 108 -2.88 -11.33 31.62
CA GLY A 108 -2.30 -12.41 32.42
C GLY A 108 -0.89 -12.84 32.02
N TRP A 109 -0.73 -14.13 31.71
CA TRP A 109 0.57 -14.78 31.50
C TRP A 109 1.36 -14.22 30.30
N GLY A 110 0.66 -13.73 29.27
CA GLY A 110 1.32 -13.09 28.12
C GLY A 110 2.02 -11.79 28.51
N SER A 111 1.45 -11.00 29.42
CA SER A 111 2.03 -9.72 29.84
C SER A 111 3.27 -9.97 30.69
N PHE A 112 3.21 -11.02 31.52
CA PHE A 112 4.35 -11.51 32.27
C PHE A 112 5.49 -12.00 31.35
N LEU A 113 5.16 -12.81 30.33
CA LEU A 113 6.15 -13.31 29.36
C LEU A 113 6.78 -12.18 28.54
N VAL A 114 6.00 -11.20 28.08
CA VAL A 114 6.55 -10.02 27.39
C VAL A 114 7.49 -9.27 28.33
N LYS A 115 7.08 -8.98 29.57
CA LYS A 115 7.93 -8.31 30.56
C LYS A 115 9.21 -9.10 30.86
N LEU A 116 9.12 -10.42 30.99
CA LEU A 116 10.27 -11.31 31.22
C LEU A 116 11.22 -11.31 30.02
N LYS A 117 10.70 -11.49 28.80
CA LYS A 117 11.48 -11.47 27.55
C LYS A 117 12.18 -10.11 27.37
N MET A 118 11.52 -9.01 27.75
CA MET A 118 12.10 -7.68 27.70
C MET A 118 13.12 -7.40 28.81
N LEU A 119 13.02 -8.07 29.97
CA LEU A 119 14.02 -8.01 31.05
C LEU A 119 15.31 -8.73 30.67
N VAL A 120 15.20 -9.83 29.93
CA VAL A 120 16.34 -10.64 29.45
C VAL A 120 16.98 -10.05 28.18
N ALA A 121 16.38 -9.02 27.57
CA ALA A 121 16.93 -8.37 26.39
C ALA A 121 18.32 -7.73 26.67
N PHE A 122 19.26 -7.99 25.76
CA PHE A 122 20.64 -7.52 25.88
C PHE A 122 20.71 -5.98 25.99
N PRO A 123 21.72 -5.42 26.69
CA PRO A 123 21.81 -3.99 26.99
C PRO A 123 21.77 -3.08 25.76
N TRP A 124 22.31 -3.52 24.62
CA TRP A 124 22.38 -2.76 23.37
C TRP A 124 21.09 -2.77 22.54
N GLU A 125 20.07 -3.54 22.93
CA GLU A 125 18.79 -3.65 22.24
C GLU A 125 17.64 -3.08 23.09
N ARG A 126 18.00 -2.29 24.11
CA ARG A 126 17.10 -1.85 25.17
C ARG A 126 16.54 -0.46 24.87
N VAL A 127 15.28 -0.40 24.46
CA VAL A 127 14.52 0.86 24.34
C VAL A 127 14.35 1.49 25.73
N HIS A 128 14.50 2.81 25.84
CA HIS A 128 14.30 3.52 27.10
C HIS A 128 12.81 3.63 27.45
N LYS A 129 12.45 3.67 28.74
CA LYS A 129 11.07 3.95 29.14
C LYS A 129 10.69 5.37 28.71
N GLY A 130 9.50 5.54 28.15
CA GLY A 130 9.04 6.82 27.64
C GLY A 130 9.50 7.13 26.22
N SER A 131 9.88 6.11 25.43
CA SER A 131 10.29 6.32 24.04
C SER A 131 9.08 6.48 23.12
N VAL A 132 9.28 7.13 21.98
CA VAL A 132 8.27 7.27 20.92
C VAL A 132 8.78 6.54 19.70
N LEU A 133 7.97 5.66 19.12
CA LEU A 133 8.35 5.02 17.86
C LEU A 133 8.19 6.02 16.72
N THR A 134 9.30 6.40 16.08
CA THR A 134 9.27 7.24 14.89
C THR A 134 9.32 6.42 13.61
N MET A 135 8.40 6.67 12.68
CA MET A 135 8.39 6.02 11.37
C MET A 135 8.16 7.04 10.26
N LYS A 136 9.00 6.98 9.22
CA LYS A 136 8.84 7.79 8.01
C LYS A 136 8.23 6.96 6.90
N LEU A 137 7.01 7.28 6.49
CA LEU A 137 6.30 6.64 5.40
C LEU A 137 6.48 7.48 4.14
N ARG A 138 7.24 6.98 3.17
CA ARG A 138 7.56 7.73 1.94
C ARG A 138 7.77 6.81 0.74
N GLY A 139 7.42 7.29 -0.44
CA GLY A 139 7.69 6.65 -1.71
C GLY A 139 7.02 5.28 -1.84
N GLN A 140 7.73 4.34 -2.46
CA GLN A 140 7.23 2.99 -2.69
C GLN A 140 7.46 2.10 -1.45
N ILE A 141 6.37 1.47 -0.99
CA ILE A 141 6.39 0.48 0.10
C ILE A 141 6.40 -0.91 -0.54
N SER A 142 7.45 -1.71 -0.28
CA SER A 142 7.52 -3.09 -0.79
C SER A 142 6.73 -4.04 0.08
N ASP A 143 6.10 -5.04 -0.54
CA ASP A 143 5.39 -6.12 0.16
C ASP A 143 6.36 -7.15 0.74
N GLN A 144 7.54 -7.25 0.15
CA GLN A 144 8.61 -8.13 0.60
C GLN A 144 9.39 -7.49 1.75
N VAL A 145 9.74 -8.31 2.74
CA VAL A 145 10.61 -7.91 3.85
C VAL A 145 11.95 -7.45 3.29
N LYS A 146 12.31 -6.21 3.62
CA LYS A 146 13.60 -5.64 3.23
C LYS A 146 14.69 -6.09 4.19
N SER A 147 15.90 -6.28 3.65
CA SER A 147 17.10 -6.52 4.46
C SER A 147 17.41 -5.32 5.35
N ARG A 148 18.11 -5.55 6.48
CA ARG A 148 18.51 -4.50 7.43
C ARG A 148 19.34 -3.38 6.79
N PHE A 149 20.01 -3.66 5.67
CA PHE A 149 20.84 -2.69 4.95
C PHE A 149 20.10 -1.97 3.82
N SER A 150 18.86 -2.35 3.52
CA SER A 150 18.08 -1.71 2.46
C SER A 150 17.41 -0.44 2.99
N PRO A 151 17.40 0.65 2.20
CA PRO A 151 16.75 1.89 2.62
C PRO A 151 15.22 1.75 2.63
N GLY A 152 14.61 2.35 3.65
CA GLY A 152 13.16 2.45 3.84
C GLY A 152 12.54 1.20 4.44
N LEU A 153 11.27 1.32 4.83
CA LEU A 153 10.51 0.25 5.46
C LEU A 153 9.69 -0.54 4.43
N SER A 154 9.54 -1.83 4.65
CA SER A 154 8.59 -2.68 3.94
C SER A 154 7.25 -2.72 4.66
N LEU A 155 6.18 -3.11 3.97
CA LEU A 155 4.84 -3.23 4.55
C LEU A 155 4.83 -4.16 5.78
N PRO A 156 5.41 -5.38 5.74
CA PRO A 156 5.43 -6.25 6.92
C PRO A 156 6.20 -5.63 8.09
N GLN A 157 7.29 -4.91 7.83
CA GLN A 157 8.05 -4.22 8.88
C GLN A 157 7.25 -3.09 9.51
N ILE A 158 6.48 -2.33 8.73
CA ILE A 158 5.62 -1.27 9.24
C ILE A 158 4.57 -1.87 10.18
N CYS A 159 3.87 -2.90 9.71
CA CYS A 159 2.85 -3.63 10.46
C CYS A 159 3.41 -4.25 11.74
N GLU A 160 4.54 -4.96 11.65
CA GLU A 160 5.20 -5.56 12.80
C GLU A 160 5.68 -4.52 13.82
N ASN A 161 6.19 -3.37 13.36
CA ASN A 161 6.66 -2.31 14.25
C ASN A 161 5.51 -1.70 15.04
N LEU A 162 4.36 -1.45 14.40
CA LEU A 162 3.14 -0.99 15.08
C LEU A 162 2.66 -2.03 16.10
N LEU A 163 2.65 -3.31 15.73
CA LEU A 163 2.26 -4.39 16.64
C LEU A 163 3.21 -4.52 17.84
N LYS A 164 4.52 -4.52 17.61
CA LYS A 164 5.53 -4.56 18.67
C LYS A 164 5.42 -3.33 19.58
N ALA A 165 5.18 -2.16 19.00
CA ALA A 165 4.98 -0.93 19.75
C ALA A 165 3.72 -0.95 20.60
N ALA A 166 2.62 -1.55 20.14
CA ALA A 166 1.41 -1.69 20.94
C ALA A 166 1.69 -2.48 22.23
N TYR A 167 2.47 -3.55 22.14
CA TYR A 167 2.75 -4.45 23.25
C TYR A 167 3.95 -4.07 24.13
N ASP A 168 4.87 -3.21 23.68
CA ASP A 168 6.02 -2.81 24.50
C ASP A 168 5.63 -1.71 25.52
N PRO A 169 5.68 -1.95 26.84
CA PRO A 169 5.31 -0.94 27.85
C PRO A 169 6.28 0.25 27.93
N ARG A 170 7.43 0.21 27.25
CA ARG A 170 8.41 1.31 27.23
C ARG A 170 8.09 2.37 26.19
N ILE A 171 7.31 2.01 25.17
CA ILE A 171 6.87 2.91 24.11
C ILE A 171 5.57 3.59 24.55
N SER A 172 5.59 4.92 24.60
CA SER A 172 4.44 5.73 25.02
C SER A 172 3.49 6.07 23.87
N GLY A 173 3.99 6.09 22.64
CA GLY A 173 3.21 6.45 21.45
C GLY A 173 3.99 6.29 20.16
N VAL A 174 3.34 6.64 19.05
CA VAL A 174 3.90 6.57 17.70
C VAL A 174 3.87 7.94 17.05
N TYR A 175 4.98 8.33 16.44
CA TYR A 175 5.11 9.49 15.58
C TYR A 175 5.27 9.03 14.11
N LEU A 176 4.27 9.33 13.28
CA LEU A 176 4.25 9.00 11.87
C LEU A 176 4.54 10.24 11.02
N HIS A 177 5.69 10.27 10.37
CA HIS A 177 6.00 11.27 9.36
C HIS A 177 5.55 10.73 8.00
N ILE A 178 4.47 11.28 7.46
CA ILE A 178 3.83 10.81 6.22
C ILE A 178 4.18 11.79 5.10
N ASP A 179 5.09 11.36 4.22
CA ASP A 179 5.40 12.05 2.97
C ASP A 179 4.57 11.43 1.82
N SER A 180 4.83 11.87 0.59
CA SER A 180 4.18 11.33 -0.61
C SER A 180 4.38 9.81 -0.77
N LEU A 181 3.27 9.09 -0.87
CA LEU A 181 3.18 7.63 -0.97
C LEU A 181 2.89 7.19 -2.40
N ASN A 182 3.82 6.42 -2.96
CA ASN A 182 3.63 5.76 -4.25
C ASN A 182 3.34 4.27 -4.04
N CYS A 183 2.21 3.97 -3.43
CA CYS A 183 1.76 2.59 -3.20
C CYS A 183 0.27 2.41 -3.54
N GLY A 184 -0.16 1.15 -3.69
CA GLY A 184 -1.54 0.79 -3.98
C GLY A 184 -2.45 0.91 -2.74
N TRP A 185 -3.75 1.10 -2.98
CA TRP A 185 -4.76 1.29 -1.92
C TRP A 185 -4.83 0.14 -0.91
N GLY A 186 -4.59 -1.11 -1.33
CA GLY A 186 -4.56 -2.25 -0.40
C GLY A 186 -3.46 -2.14 0.67
N LYS A 187 -2.28 -1.59 0.33
CA LYS A 187 -1.20 -1.40 1.31
C LYS A 187 -1.52 -0.27 2.28
N VAL A 188 -2.14 0.79 1.76
CA VAL A 188 -2.61 1.91 2.56
C VAL A 188 -3.66 1.44 3.57
N GLU A 189 -4.62 0.62 3.14
CA GLU A 189 -5.63 0.03 4.02
C GLU A 189 -5.01 -0.84 5.10
N GLU A 190 -4.01 -1.66 4.75
CA GLU A 190 -3.33 -2.53 5.70
C GLU A 190 -2.61 -1.75 6.80
N ILE A 191 -1.91 -0.68 6.43
CA ILE A 191 -1.25 0.22 7.39
C ILE A 191 -2.30 0.93 8.24
N ARG A 192 -3.37 1.43 7.63
CA ARG A 192 -4.47 2.09 8.35
C ARG A 192 -5.07 1.18 9.42
N ARG A 193 -5.30 -0.09 9.08
CA ARG A 193 -5.85 -1.08 10.00
C ARG A 193 -4.93 -1.31 11.20
N HIS A 194 -3.62 -1.45 10.97
CA HIS A 194 -2.63 -1.57 12.04
C HIS A 194 -2.50 -0.32 12.92
N ILE A 195 -2.70 0.88 12.35
CA ILE A 195 -2.76 2.13 13.14
C ILE A 195 -3.98 2.11 14.06
N LEU A 196 -5.15 1.73 13.54
CA LEU A 196 -6.37 1.61 14.35
C LEU A 196 -6.21 0.56 15.46
N ASP A 197 -5.56 -0.56 15.19
CA ASP A 197 -5.29 -1.58 16.20
C ASP A 197 -4.30 -1.10 17.26
N PHE A 198 -3.25 -0.37 16.85
CA PHE A 198 -2.35 0.25 17.80
C PHE A 198 -3.09 1.24 18.72
N LYS A 199 -4.04 2.03 18.20
CA LYS A 199 -4.85 2.95 19.02
C LYS A 199 -5.66 2.24 20.11
N LYS A 200 -6.10 0.99 19.88
CA LYS A 200 -6.79 0.18 20.90
C LYS A 200 -5.91 -0.11 22.13
N SER A 201 -4.57 0.03 22.01
CA SER A 201 -3.66 -0.09 23.16
C SER A 201 -3.70 1.10 24.14
N GLY A 202 -4.39 2.19 23.79
CA GLY A 202 -4.51 3.40 24.63
C GLY A 202 -3.30 4.34 24.54
N LYS A 203 -2.37 4.09 23.62
CA LYS A 203 -1.21 4.94 23.35
C LYS A 203 -1.53 5.97 22.27
N PHE A 204 -0.90 7.14 22.36
CA PHE A 204 -1.14 8.21 21.39
C PHE A 204 -0.50 7.91 20.03
N VAL A 205 -1.13 8.40 18.96
CA VAL A 205 -0.61 8.35 17.59
C VAL A 205 -0.70 9.74 16.97
N VAL A 206 0.46 10.27 16.60
CA VAL A 206 0.60 11.58 15.98
C VAL A 206 1.06 11.41 14.54
N ALA A 207 0.37 12.06 13.60
CA ALA A 207 0.79 12.17 12.21
C ALA A 207 1.35 13.56 11.92
N TYR A 208 2.43 13.62 11.15
CA TYR A 208 2.96 14.83 10.54
C TYR A 208 2.94 14.71 9.03
N VAL A 209 2.34 15.69 8.36
CA VAL A 209 2.06 15.62 6.91
C VAL A 209 2.46 16.93 6.22
N PRO A 210 3.66 17.03 5.63
CA PRO A 210 4.06 18.20 4.84
C PRO A 210 3.40 18.25 3.46
N LEU A 211 3.17 17.08 2.85
CA LEU A 211 2.53 16.93 1.54
C LEU A 211 1.39 15.93 1.68
N CYS A 212 0.16 16.39 1.44
CA CYS A 212 -1.03 15.61 1.72
C CYS A 212 -1.88 15.44 0.46
N GLN A 213 -1.94 14.22 -0.06
CA GLN A 213 -2.89 13.81 -1.09
C GLN A 213 -3.91 12.84 -0.47
N GLU A 214 -4.75 12.23 -1.30
CA GLU A 214 -5.88 11.40 -0.85
C GLU A 214 -5.42 10.22 0.02
N LYS A 215 -4.27 9.61 -0.29
CA LYS A 215 -3.73 8.44 0.44
C LYS A 215 -3.11 8.84 1.77
N GLU A 216 -2.33 9.91 1.78
CA GLU A 216 -1.67 10.43 2.98
C GLU A 216 -2.70 10.93 3.97
N TYR A 217 -3.72 11.66 3.49
CA TYR A 217 -4.82 12.12 4.33
C TYR A 217 -5.62 10.95 4.91
N TYR A 218 -5.84 9.90 4.12
CA TYR A 218 -6.53 8.69 4.59
C TYR A 218 -5.80 8.00 5.75
N LEU A 219 -4.47 7.90 5.68
CA LEU A 219 -3.65 7.38 6.79
C LEU A 219 -3.61 8.35 7.97
N ALA A 220 -3.44 9.64 7.71
CA ALA A 220 -3.38 10.67 8.75
C ALA A 220 -4.69 10.72 9.55
N CYS A 221 -5.84 10.57 8.88
CA CYS A 221 -7.14 10.44 9.54
C CYS A 221 -7.22 9.26 10.50
N ALA A 222 -6.43 8.20 10.30
CA ALA A 222 -6.38 7.09 11.26
C ALA A 222 -5.78 7.51 12.61
N CYS A 223 -4.89 8.51 12.61
CA CYS A 223 -4.18 8.99 13.78
C CYS A 223 -5.11 9.81 14.69
N GLU A 224 -4.67 10.08 15.92
CA GLU A 224 -5.44 10.92 16.85
C GLU A 224 -5.25 12.41 16.53
N GLU A 225 -3.99 12.77 16.27
CA GLU A 225 -3.59 14.15 15.97
C GLU A 225 -2.92 14.20 14.60
N ILE A 226 -3.26 15.23 13.82
CA ILE A 226 -2.67 15.51 12.51
C ILE A 226 -2.05 16.90 12.55
N TYR A 227 -0.74 16.96 12.38
CA TYR A 227 0.02 18.20 12.29
C TYR A 227 0.55 18.41 10.87
N ALA A 228 0.61 19.66 10.47
CA ALA A 228 1.16 20.06 9.19
C ALA A 228 1.98 21.36 9.37
N PRO A 229 3.07 21.55 8.60
CA PRO A 229 3.76 22.85 8.58
C PRO A 229 2.89 23.94 7.92
N PRO A 230 3.13 25.23 8.18
CA PRO A 230 2.43 26.32 7.50
C PRO A 230 2.60 26.30 5.97
N SER A 231 3.73 25.77 5.49
CA SER A 231 4.03 25.58 4.07
C SER A 231 3.47 24.28 3.47
N ALA A 232 2.66 23.53 4.24
CA ALA A 232 2.11 22.27 3.76
C ALA A 232 1.21 22.46 2.55
N TYR A 233 1.22 21.47 1.67
CA TYR A 233 0.39 21.46 0.47
C TYR A 233 -0.62 20.31 0.56
N PHE A 234 -1.90 20.68 0.59
CA PHE A 234 -3.02 19.75 0.60
C PHE A 234 -3.71 19.78 -0.77
N SER A 235 -3.66 18.64 -1.47
CA SER A 235 -4.28 18.43 -2.76
C SER A 235 -5.24 17.24 -2.68
N LEU A 236 -6.50 17.51 -2.36
CA LEU A 236 -7.56 16.50 -2.31
C LEU A 236 -8.53 16.82 -3.43
N PHE A 237 -8.31 16.21 -4.60
CA PHE A 237 -9.10 16.44 -5.82
C PHE A 237 -9.97 15.22 -6.17
N GLY A 238 -9.88 14.14 -5.41
CA GLY A 238 -10.57 12.89 -5.67
C GLY A 238 -9.70 11.90 -6.45
N LEU A 239 -10.32 10.85 -6.97
CA LEU A 239 -9.60 9.76 -7.61
C LEU A 239 -9.63 9.88 -9.12
N THR A 240 -8.47 9.69 -9.75
CA THR A 240 -8.35 9.65 -11.20
C THR A 240 -7.51 8.44 -11.63
N VAL A 241 -7.87 7.85 -12.76
CA VAL A 241 -7.09 6.82 -13.44
C VAL A 241 -6.84 7.30 -14.85
N GLN A 242 -5.58 7.25 -15.27
CA GLN A 242 -5.16 7.63 -16.61
C GLN A 242 -4.58 6.41 -17.31
N ALA A 243 -4.97 6.21 -18.56
CA ALA A 243 -4.43 5.17 -19.44
C ALA A 243 -3.77 5.83 -20.65
N SER A 244 -2.56 5.39 -20.98
CA SER A 244 -1.83 5.85 -22.15
C SER A 244 -2.07 4.90 -23.33
N PHE A 245 -2.29 5.46 -24.52
CA PHE A 245 -2.50 4.71 -25.77
C PHE A 245 -1.37 5.03 -26.76
N LEU A 246 -0.74 3.99 -27.32
CA LEU A 246 0.50 4.12 -28.10
C LEU A 246 0.36 3.72 -29.58
N ARG A 247 -0.84 3.31 -30.01
CA ARG A 247 -1.10 2.73 -31.34
C ARG A 247 -0.47 3.49 -32.50
N ASP A 248 -0.59 4.82 -32.54
CA ASP A 248 -0.23 5.62 -33.73
C ASP A 248 1.21 6.16 -33.72
N ASN A 249 1.96 5.98 -32.63
CA ASN A 249 3.23 6.69 -32.43
C ASN A 249 4.47 5.95 -32.98
N ILE A 250 4.35 4.67 -33.33
CA ILE A 250 5.52 3.80 -33.52
C ILE A 250 5.54 3.11 -34.91
N GLY A 251 4.51 3.28 -35.75
CA GLY A 251 4.44 2.61 -37.06
C GLY A 251 4.40 1.07 -36.96
N ILE A 252 4.10 0.55 -35.76
CA ILE A 252 3.94 -0.87 -35.46
C ILE A 252 2.44 -1.16 -35.39
N GLU A 253 1.97 -2.21 -36.05
CA GLU A 253 0.60 -2.70 -35.95
C GLU A 253 0.54 -3.95 -35.04
N PRO A 254 0.20 -3.79 -33.75
CA PRO A 254 0.13 -4.91 -32.82
C PRO A 254 -1.10 -5.78 -33.10
N GLN A 255 -0.89 -7.09 -33.26
CA GLN A 255 -1.96 -8.08 -33.33
C GLN A 255 -2.26 -8.56 -31.89
N VAL A 256 -3.40 -8.15 -31.35
CA VAL A 256 -3.81 -8.47 -29.97
C VAL A 256 -5.00 -9.42 -29.99
N GLU A 257 -4.77 -10.67 -29.58
CA GLU A 257 -5.84 -11.63 -29.33
C GLU A 257 -6.28 -11.58 -27.86
N ARG A 258 -7.59 -11.53 -27.62
CA ARG A 258 -8.15 -11.54 -26.27
C ARG A 258 -9.41 -12.41 -26.22
N ILE A 259 -9.58 -13.04 -25.07
CA ILE A 259 -10.81 -13.75 -24.70
C ILE A 259 -11.33 -13.06 -23.44
N GLY A 260 -12.54 -12.53 -23.52
CA GLY A 260 -13.20 -11.79 -22.44
C GLY A 260 -13.40 -10.30 -22.75
N LYS A 261 -14.57 -9.80 -22.33
CA LYS A 261 -15.02 -8.42 -22.52
C LYS A 261 -14.12 -7.41 -21.78
N TYR A 262 -13.78 -7.70 -20.52
CA TYR A 262 -13.01 -6.83 -19.63
C TYR A 262 -11.47 -7.02 -19.68
N LYS A 263 -10.96 -7.88 -20.58
CA LYS A 263 -9.52 -8.13 -20.71
C LYS A 263 -8.85 -7.04 -21.55
N SER A 264 -8.59 -5.89 -20.92
CA SER A 264 -8.16 -4.63 -21.56
C SER A 264 -6.64 -4.39 -21.60
N ALA A 265 -5.81 -5.31 -21.08
CA ALA A 265 -4.36 -5.10 -21.00
C ALA A 265 -3.70 -4.79 -22.37
N GLY A 266 -4.24 -5.33 -23.46
CA GLY A 266 -3.77 -5.05 -24.83
C GLY A 266 -4.39 -3.83 -25.50
N ASP A 267 -5.42 -3.21 -24.91
CA ASP A 267 -6.12 -2.05 -25.52
C ASP A 267 -5.19 -0.84 -25.67
N GLN A 268 -4.18 -0.69 -24.79
CA GLN A 268 -3.19 0.40 -24.86
C GLN A 268 -2.40 0.41 -26.18
N LEU A 269 -2.24 -0.77 -26.79
CA LEU A 269 -1.51 -0.95 -28.05
C LEU A 269 -2.48 -1.04 -29.25
N ALA A 270 -3.65 -1.66 -29.06
CA ALA A 270 -4.60 -1.91 -30.12
C ALA A 270 -5.55 -0.73 -30.42
N ARG A 271 -5.82 0.13 -29.44
CA ARG A 271 -6.82 1.21 -29.52
C ARG A 271 -6.19 2.59 -29.34
N ARG A 272 -6.96 3.63 -29.66
CA ARG A 272 -6.60 5.05 -29.42
C ARG A 272 -7.19 5.61 -28.14
N THR A 273 -8.26 5.00 -27.66
CA THR A 273 -9.06 5.44 -26.52
C THR A 273 -9.46 4.24 -25.68
N MET A 274 -9.86 4.53 -24.44
CA MET A 274 -10.38 3.52 -23.53
C MET A 274 -11.66 2.90 -24.09
N SER A 275 -11.74 1.58 -24.02
CA SER A 275 -12.97 0.83 -24.33
C SER A 275 -14.05 1.12 -23.29
N GLU A 276 -15.32 1.09 -23.69
CA GLU A 276 -16.46 1.36 -22.80
C GLU A 276 -16.47 0.41 -21.60
N GLU A 277 -16.09 -0.84 -21.85
CA GLU A 277 -16.03 -1.90 -20.86
C GLU A 277 -14.92 -1.67 -19.83
N ASN A 278 -13.76 -1.21 -20.29
CA ASN A 278 -12.68 -0.84 -19.37
C ASN A 278 -13.04 0.42 -18.58
N CYS A 279 -13.74 1.37 -19.20
CA CYS A 279 -14.23 2.58 -18.54
C CYS A 279 -15.26 2.24 -17.44
N GLU A 280 -16.21 1.36 -17.74
CA GLU A 280 -17.21 0.84 -16.79
C GLU A 280 -16.51 0.18 -15.59
N MET A 281 -15.57 -0.74 -15.85
CA MET A 281 -14.83 -1.45 -14.80
C MET A 281 -14.01 -0.50 -13.92
N LEU A 282 -13.27 0.44 -14.52
CA LEU A 282 -12.45 1.39 -13.77
C LEU A 282 -13.29 2.38 -12.99
N THR A 283 -14.41 2.85 -13.55
CA THR A 283 -15.36 3.73 -12.84
C THR A 283 -15.92 3.01 -11.62
N ALA A 284 -16.42 1.78 -11.77
CA ALA A 284 -16.91 0.99 -10.64
C ALA A 284 -15.84 0.74 -9.57
N LEU A 285 -14.59 0.51 -9.97
CA LEU A 285 -13.48 0.35 -9.03
C LEU A 285 -13.18 1.66 -8.27
N LEU A 286 -13.13 2.80 -8.97
CA LEU A 286 -12.87 4.10 -8.36
C LEU A 286 -14.00 4.51 -7.43
N ASP A 287 -15.25 4.29 -7.81
CA ASP A 287 -16.43 4.60 -6.99
C ASP A 287 -16.42 3.83 -5.68
N ASN A 288 -16.04 2.56 -5.71
CA ASN A 288 -15.90 1.74 -4.50
C ASN A 288 -14.78 2.26 -3.58
N ILE A 289 -13.60 2.58 -4.13
CA ILE A 289 -12.48 3.10 -3.35
C ILE A 289 -12.84 4.47 -2.75
N TYR A 290 -13.44 5.35 -3.56
CA TYR A 290 -13.83 6.70 -3.14
C TYR A 290 -14.94 6.67 -2.08
N THR A 291 -15.94 5.81 -2.26
CA THR A 291 -17.01 5.59 -1.27
C THR A 291 -16.43 5.12 0.06
N ASN A 292 -15.55 4.11 0.05
CA ASN A 292 -14.89 3.67 1.28
C ASN A 292 -14.04 4.79 1.89
N TRP A 293 -13.30 5.55 1.08
CA TRP A 293 -12.52 6.70 1.56
C TRP A 293 -13.40 7.72 2.29
N LEU A 294 -14.52 8.11 1.66
CA LEU A 294 -15.49 9.05 2.22
C LEU A 294 -16.06 8.54 3.54
N ASP A 295 -16.50 7.28 3.57
CA ASP A 295 -17.12 6.68 4.76
C ASP A 295 -16.15 6.65 5.94
N LYS A 296 -14.89 6.26 5.72
CA LYS A 296 -13.88 6.16 6.78
C LYS A 296 -13.38 7.54 7.24
N VAL A 297 -13.28 8.52 6.35
CA VAL A 297 -12.89 9.89 6.71
C VAL A 297 -14.04 10.56 7.48
N SER A 298 -15.27 10.44 6.97
CA SER A 298 -16.50 10.91 7.61
C SER A 298 -16.64 10.34 9.02
N SER A 299 -16.49 9.02 9.18
CA SER A 299 -16.62 8.35 10.49
C SER A 299 -15.56 8.82 11.48
N THR A 300 -14.33 9.08 11.00
CA THR A 300 -13.23 9.46 11.90
C THR A 300 -13.27 10.93 12.29
N LYS A 301 -13.74 11.81 11.40
CA LYS A 301 -13.87 13.25 11.66
C LYS A 301 -15.21 13.64 12.28
N GLY A 302 -16.19 12.73 12.33
CA GLY A 302 -17.53 13.01 12.84
C GLY A 302 -18.31 14.02 11.98
N LYS A 303 -17.97 14.12 10.68
CA LYS A 303 -18.63 15.00 9.71
C LYS A 303 -19.52 14.17 8.79
N ARG A 304 -20.58 14.76 8.22
CA ARG A 304 -21.42 14.04 7.25
C ARG A 304 -20.67 13.81 5.94
N ARG A 305 -21.03 12.74 5.23
CA ARG A 305 -20.41 12.36 3.96
C ARG A 305 -20.49 13.49 2.93
N GLU A 306 -21.64 14.15 2.85
CA GLU A 306 -21.90 15.23 1.89
C GLU A 306 -21.04 16.46 2.18
N ASP A 307 -20.71 16.71 3.45
CA ASP A 307 -19.87 17.85 3.83
C ASP A 307 -18.40 17.59 3.44
N ILE A 308 -17.92 16.34 3.60
CA ILE A 308 -16.59 15.92 3.14
C ILE A 308 -16.51 15.92 1.61
N GLU A 309 -17.54 15.48 0.91
CA GLU A 309 -17.60 15.48 -0.55
C GLU A 309 -17.62 16.91 -1.11
N LYS A 310 -18.42 17.80 -0.53
CA LYS A 310 -18.40 19.23 -0.88
C LYS A 310 -17.02 19.82 -0.67
N PHE A 311 -16.39 19.51 0.46
CA PHE A 311 -15.05 19.94 0.75
C PHE A 311 -14.10 19.51 -0.37
N ILE A 312 -14.04 18.22 -0.75
CA ILE A 312 -13.17 17.71 -1.85
C ILE A 312 -13.43 18.45 -3.18
N ASN A 313 -14.69 18.72 -3.49
CA ASN A 313 -15.06 19.42 -4.73
C ASN A 313 -14.60 20.89 -4.76
N GLU A 314 -14.24 21.50 -3.62
CA GLU A 314 -13.65 22.86 -3.57
C GLU A 314 -12.17 22.90 -3.99
N GLY A 315 -11.43 21.77 -3.90
CA GLY A 315 -10.11 21.63 -4.49
C GLY A 315 -8.90 22.04 -3.63
N VAL A 316 -8.28 23.20 -3.86
CA VAL A 316 -6.99 23.57 -3.21
C VAL A 316 -7.24 24.27 -1.87
N TYR A 317 -6.58 23.79 -0.81
CA TYR A 317 -6.81 24.30 0.55
C TYR A 317 -5.62 25.03 1.13
N GLN A 318 -5.91 26.15 1.79
CA GLN A 318 -4.99 26.77 2.73
C GLN A 318 -5.00 26.00 4.05
N VAL A 319 -3.81 25.79 4.62
CA VAL A 319 -3.63 25.02 5.86
C VAL A 319 -4.42 25.65 7.02
N ASP A 320 -4.52 26.98 7.06
CA ASP A 320 -5.32 27.71 8.06
C ASP A 320 -6.80 27.33 8.02
N LYS A 321 -7.39 27.27 6.81
CA LYS A 321 -8.79 26.84 6.62
C LYS A 321 -9.00 25.39 7.09
N LEU A 322 -8.04 24.50 6.86
CA LEU A 322 -8.12 23.11 7.32
C LEU A 322 -8.13 22.99 8.85
N LYS A 323 -7.40 23.89 9.53
CA LYS A 323 -7.38 23.97 10.99
C LYS A 323 -8.71 24.51 11.51
N GLU A 324 -9.22 25.59 10.91
CA GLU A 324 -10.51 26.19 11.28
C GLU A 324 -11.68 25.21 11.12
N GLU A 325 -11.65 24.39 10.06
CA GLU A 325 -12.64 23.36 9.81
C GLU A 325 -12.42 22.08 10.64
N GLY A 326 -11.33 21.97 11.42
CA GLY A 326 -11.03 20.79 12.24
C GLY A 326 -10.62 19.55 11.43
N LEU A 327 -10.15 19.73 10.20
CA LEU A 327 -9.63 18.64 9.36
C LEU A 327 -8.19 18.27 9.77
N ILE A 328 -7.41 19.25 10.23
CA ILE A 328 -6.12 19.06 10.89
C ILE A 328 -6.19 19.55 12.34
N SER A 329 -5.31 19.04 13.20
CA SER A 329 -5.29 19.40 14.62
C SER A 329 -4.61 20.74 14.85
N ASN A 330 -3.39 20.92 14.33
CA ASN A 330 -2.67 22.19 14.45
C ASN A 330 -1.61 22.34 13.36
N ILE A 331 -1.11 23.57 13.22
CA ILE A 331 -0.06 23.95 12.28
C ILE A 331 1.23 24.14 13.07
N ILE A 332 2.17 23.21 12.92
CA ILE A 332 3.38 23.09 13.74
C ILE A 332 4.52 22.59 12.84
N TYR A 333 5.76 23.03 13.09
CA TYR A 333 6.95 22.49 12.41
C TYR A 333 7.45 21.17 13.02
N ASP A 334 8.23 20.39 12.26
CA ASP A 334 8.72 19.07 12.70
C ASP A 334 9.55 19.13 14.00
N ASP A 335 10.35 20.19 14.17
CA ASP A 335 11.16 20.44 15.37
C ASP A 335 10.32 20.80 16.60
N GLU A 336 9.27 21.61 16.40
CA GLU A 336 8.32 21.97 17.45
C GLU A 336 7.51 20.75 17.93
N ILE A 337 7.21 19.78 17.05
CA ILE A 337 6.54 18.52 17.42
C ILE A 337 7.41 17.72 18.39
N ILE A 338 8.72 17.66 18.17
CA ILE A 338 9.63 16.98 19.10
C ILE A 338 9.58 17.66 20.47
N GLY A 339 9.54 18.99 20.52
CA GLY A 339 9.35 19.76 21.75
C GLY A 339 8.03 19.43 22.46
N MET A 340 6.93 19.42 21.73
CA MET A 340 5.60 19.06 22.23
C MET A 340 5.57 17.61 22.77
N LEU A 341 6.20 16.67 22.08
CA LEU A 341 6.31 15.27 22.53
C LEU A 341 7.15 15.15 23.80
N LYS A 342 8.25 15.92 23.93
CA LYS A 342 9.05 15.99 25.18
C LYS A 342 8.20 16.49 26.34
N GLU A 343 7.42 17.55 26.14
CA GLU A 343 6.54 18.12 27.17
C GLU A 343 5.45 17.12 27.59
N ARG A 344 4.78 16.48 26.62
CA ARG A 344 3.75 15.45 26.87
C ARG A 344 4.28 14.26 27.67
N LEU A 345 5.55 13.94 27.51
CA LEU A 345 6.22 12.82 28.20
C LEU A 345 6.98 13.24 29.46
N GLY A 346 6.99 14.53 29.81
CA GLY A 346 7.71 15.06 30.96
C GLY A 346 9.24 14.91 30.86
N VAL A 347 9.79 14.82 29.65
CA VAL A 347 11.23 14.74 29.39
C VAL A 347 11.81 16.16 29.42
N LYS A 348 12.92 16.36 30.15
CA LYS A 348 13.62 17.66 30.20
C LYS A 348 14.03 18.09 28.78
N SER A 349 13.76 19.35 28.42
CA SER A 349 14.00 19.93 27.08
C SER A 349 15.41 19.65 26.51
N ASP A 350 16.42 19.67 27.39
CA ASP A 350 17.85 19.49 27.09
C ASP A 350 18.26 18.03 26.79
N LYS A 351 17.37 17.05 26.98
CA LYS A 351 17.65 15.65 26.65
C LYS A 351 17.04 15.28 25.30
N ASP A 352 17.80 14.54 24.50
CA ASP A 352 17.27 13.93 23.28
C ASP A 352 16.15 12.96 23.62
N LEU A 353 15.06 13.05 22.86
CA LEU A 353 13.96 12.11 22.99
C LEU A 353 14.42 10.79 22.35
N PRO A 354 14.36 9.65 23.05
CA PRO A 354 14.68 8.37 22.45
C PRO A 354 13.60 8.04 21.41
N MET A 355 13.95 8.23 20.13
CA MET A 355 13.09 8.14 18.94
C MET A 355 13.51 6.99 18.03
#